data_AF-A0A8U0VB17-F1
#
_entry.id   AF-A0A8U0VB17-F1
#
_cell.length_a   1.000
_cell.length_b   1.000
_cell.length_c   1.000
_cell.angle_alpha   90.00
_cell.angle_beta   90.00
_cell.angle_gamma   90.00
#
_symmetry.space_group_name_H-M   'P 1'
#
loop_
_entity.id
_entity.type
_entity.pdbx_description
1 polymer ?
#
loop_
_entity_poly.entity_id
_entity_poly.type
_entity_poly.pdbx_seq_one_letter_code
_entity_poly.pdbx_strand_id
1 'polypeptide(L)'
;MEEGQLEGSNLPAKVWHSEVTVSVIGEPPSAVEEEKEIAEETDREVIPEIIEPLSILDVLRISAVLEDTTDQLSILNYIMPVQYEGRQSISMKKNKSLEKLPEASRPLKITSPFLPKEETKLPEIQKGSQFTNEFNKMQDLVFKTPTRQTIMSVEILKKIQIDRQFLSDIITDTRQELEESGTFTSLKKALGKERENKMHFYDVIAREEKGKKQIRSLQKQLLNVKREWQAEVQSRNEYIAHLRDQLQEMKAKTNMENRYMKKNTELQISQTQKKCNRTEELLLEEIEKLRLKTEEENRIHLEIETFLRKEQQVGHVKSWVTSSLKWLPCFQW
;
A
#
# COMPACT_ATOMS: atom_id res chain seq x y z
N MET A 1 -46.76 35.45 -27.30
CA MET A 1 -47.97 35.04 -28.03
C MET A 1 -47.64 33.69 -28.62
N GLU A 2 -48.20 32.54 -28.28
CA GLU A 2 -49.29 32.07 -27.39
C GLU A 2 -48.73 30.75 -26.79
N GLU A 3 -48.81 30.49 -25.49
CA GLU A 3 -49.93 29.88 -24.75
C GLU A 3 -50.49 28.57 -25.33
N GLY A 4 -50.44 27.54 -24.49
CA GLY A 4 -50.86 26.16 -24.75
C GLY A 4 -50.59 25.22 -23.57
N GLN A 5 -51.04 25.63 -22.38
CA GLN A 5 -51.40 24.81 -21.21
C GLN A 5 -52.36 23.65 -21.59
N LEU A 6 -52.70 22.59 -20.85
CA LEU A 6 -52.49 21.97 -19.52
C LEU A 6 -53.17 20.58 -19.69
N GLU A 7 -52.75 19.49 -19.05
CA GLU A 7 -53.20 18.98 -17.75
C GLU A 7 -52.35 17.71 -17.49
N GLY A 8 -51.84 17.40 -16.30
CA GLY A 8 -52.45 17.49 -14.97
C GLY A 8 -52.73 16.06 -14.51
N SER A 9 -51.90 15.44 -13.67
CA SER A 9 -52.12 15.26 -12.22
C SER A 9 -51.53 13.86 -11.86
N ASN A 10 -50.92 13.51 -10.72
CA ASN A 10 -50.92 13.99 -9.34
C ASN A 10 -49.59 13.63 -8.64
N LEU A 11 -49.14 14.53 -7.77
CA LEU A 11 -48.17 14.37 -6.67
C LEU A 11 -48.76 13.46 -5.54
N PRO A 12 -48.01 12.99 -4.50
CA PRO A 12 -46.91 13.70 -3.85
C PRO A 12 -45.68 12.93 -3.36
N ALA A 13 -44.65 13.73 -3.10
CA ALA A 13 -43.45 13.41 -2.34
C ALA A 13 -43.79 13.03 -0.90
N LYS A 14 -43.11 12.00 -0.37
CA LYS A 14 -42.96 11.80 1.07
C LYS A 14 -41.49 11.83 1.46
N VAL A 15 -41.27 12.72 2.42
CA VAL A 15 -40.05 13.11 3.09
C VAL A 15 -39.59 12.01 4.05
N TRP A 16 -38.33 11.63 3.90
CA TRP A 16 -37.31 11.38 4.92
C TRP A 16 -37.43 10.18 5.88
N HIS A 17 -36.26 9.53 6.01
CA HIS A 17 -35.76 8.63 7.04
C HIS A 17 -36.43 7.25 7.20
N SER A 18 -35.76 6.24 6.66
CA SER A 18 -35.76 4.91 7.27
C SER A 18 -34.31 4.51 7.54
N GLU A 19 -33.79 5.15 8.59
CA GLU A 19 -32.66 4.67 9.34
C GLU A 19 -33.10 3.39 10.04
N VAL A 20 -32.78 2.24 9.44
CA VAL A 20 -32.91 0.95 10.11
C VAL A 20 -31.67 0.80 10.98
N THR A 21 -31.70 1.43 12.16
CA THR A 21 -30.89 1.03 13.30
C THR A 21 -31.33 -0.38 13.70
N VAL A 22 -30.61 -1.40 13.21
CA VAL A 22 -30.60 -2.72 13.85
C VAL A 22 -29.75 -2.58 15.11
N SER A 23 -30.37 -2.13 16.19
CA SER A 23 -29.84 -2.37 17.54
C SER A 23 -30.14 -3.82 17.89
N VAL A 24 -29.34 -4.74 17.35
CA VAL A 24 -29.15 -6.06 17.97
C VAL A 24 -27.92 -5.93 18.83
N ILE A 25 -28.18 -5.57 20.09
CA ILE A 25 -27.25 -5.83 21.19
C ILE A 25 -27.12 -7.35 21.25
N GLY A 26 -26.08 -7.87 20.58
CA GLY A 26 -25.61 -9.21 20.80
C GLY A 26 -25.00 -9.26 22.19
N GLU A 27 -25.83 -9.61 23.17
CA GLU A 27 -25.37 -10.06 24.48
C GLU A 27 -24.55 -11.35 24.25
N PRO A 28 -23.27 -11.40 24.66
CA PRO A 28 -22.49 -12.61 24.53
C PRO A 28 -23.04 -13.68 25.49
N PRO A 29 -22.92 -14.97 25.15
CA PRO A 29 -23.53 -16.03 25.93
C PRO A 29 -23.01 -15.99 27.37
N SER A 30 -23.97 -16.06 28.30
CA SER A 30 -23.77 -16.40 29.71
C SER A 30 -22.71 -17.49 29.81
N ALA A 31 -21.50 -17.07 30.20
CA ALA A 31 -20.44 -17.98 30.58
C ALA A 31 -20.82 -18.48 31.96
N VAL A 32 -21.33 -19.70 31.97
CA VAL A 32 -21.40 -20.61 33.10
C VAL A 32 -20.24 -20.30 34.04
N GLU A 33 -20.58 -19.89 35.27
CA GLU A 33 -19.66 -19.87 36.40
C GLU A 33 -19.24 -21.32 36.67
N GLU A 34 -18.20 -21.76 35.97
CA GLU A 34 -17.41 -22.92 36.37
C GLU A 34 -16.28 -22.40 37.26
N GLU A 35 -16.54 -22.52 38.56
CA GLU A 35 -15.60 -22.91 39.60
C GLU A 35 -14.13 -22.93 39.17
N LYS A 36 -13.40 -21.91 39.62
CA LYS A 36 -12.05 -22.13 40.12
C LYS A 36 -12.06 -21.82 41.60
N GLU A 37 -12.22 -22.88 42.38
CA GLU A 37 -11.61 -23.02 43.69
C GLU A 37 -10.15 -22.54 43.60
N ILE A 38 -9.92 -21.28 43.93
CA ILE A 38 -8.62 -20.87 44.43
C ILE A 38 -8.73 -21.13 45.92
N ALA A 39 -8.01 -22.18 46.30
CA ALA A 39 -7.78 -22.64 47.65
C ALA A 39 -7.80 -21.48 48.66
N GLU A 40 -8.48 -21.75 49.77
CA GLU A 40 -8.28 -21.10 51.06
C GLU A 40 -6.77 -21.03 51.39
N GLU A 41 -6.07 -20.02 50.88
CA GLU A 41 -4.81 -19.60 51.48
C GLU A 41 -5.21 -18.56 52.51
N THR A 42 -5.67 -19.09 53.65
CA THR A 42 -5.87 -18.44 54.93
C THR A 42 -5.28 -17.03 54.96
N ASP A 43 -6.16 -16.02 55.01
CA ASP A 43 -5.84 -14.73 55.61
C ASP A 43 -5.30 -15.04 57.02
N ARG A 44 -3.98 -15.20 57.13
CA ARG A 44 -3.31 -15.15 58.42
C ARG A 44 -3.40 -13.70 58.82
N GLU A 45 -4.48 -13.39 59.54
CA GLU A 45 -4.63 -12.21 60.36
C GLU A 45 -3.25 -11.79 60.86
N VAL A 46 -2.87 -10.57 60.49
CA VAL A 46 -1.71 -9.91 61.07
C VAL A 46 -2.09 -9.63 62.52
N ILE A 47 -1.87 -10.62 63.37
CA ILE A 47 -1.93 -10.46 64.82
C ILE A 47 -0.92 -9.36 65.14
N PRO A 48 -1.31 -8.26 65.81
CA PRO A 48 -0.37 -7.33 66.41
C PRO A 48 0.33 -8.10 67.53
N GLU A 49 1.38 -8.82 67.17
CA GLU A 49 2.12 -9.66 68.09
C GLU A 49 2.98 -8.75 68.95
N ILE A 50 2.47 -8.43 70.14
CA ILE A 50 3.22 -7.78 71.22
C ILE A 50 4.45 -8.65 71.46
N ILE A 51 5.63 -8.06 71.22
CA ILE A 51 6.90 -8.77 71.27
C ILE A 51 7.30 -8.89 72.74
N GLU A 52 6.82 -9.95 73.39
CA GLU A 52 7.34 -10.34 74.69
C GLU A 52 8.69 -11.04 74.45
N PRO A 53 9.77 -10.63 75.13
CA PRO A 53 11.08 -11.25 74.96
C PRO A 53 11.02 -12.73 75.35
N LEU A 54 11.64 -13.58 74.54
CA LEU A 54 11.64 -15.02 74.76
C LEU A 54 12.33 -15.38 76.08
N SER A 55 11.91 -16.48 76.70
CA SER A 55 12.59 -17.04 77.87
C SER A 55 14.07 -17.31 77.54
N ILE A 56 14.97 -16.99 78.46
CA ILE A 56 16.43 -17.17 78.30
C ILE A 56 16.77 -18.61 77.88
N LEU A 57 16.04 -19.59 78.40
CA LEU A 57 16.24 -21.00 78.07
C LEU A 57 15.80 -21.33 76.63
N ASP A 58 14.78 -20.65 76.10
CA ASP A 58 14.34 -20.79 74.70
C ASP A 58 15.27 -20.06 73.74
N VAL A 59 15.77 -18.88 74.12
CA VAL A 59 16.82 -18.15 73.39
C VAL A 59 18.05 -19.03 73.18
N LEU A 60 18.53 -19.72 74.22
CA LEU A 60 19.68 -20.64 74.14
C LEU A 60 19.41 -21.83 73.21
N ARG A 61 18.24 -22.47 73.32
CA ARG A 61 17.87 -23.60 72.46
C ARG A 61 17.78 -23.20 70.99
N ILE A 62 17.11 -22.10 70.70
CA ILE A 62 16.90 -21.61 69.34
C ILE A 62 18.22 -21.12 68.74
N SER A 63 19.05 -20.40 69.51
CA SER A 63 20.37 -19.94 69.04
C SER A 63 21.29 -21.08 68.67
N ALA A 64 21.30 -22.19 69.42
CA ALA A 64 22.07 -23.38 69.06
C ALA A 64 21.64 -24.01 67.73
N VAL A 65 20.34 -23.98 67.42
CA VAL A 65 19.82 -24.44 66.11
C VAL A 65 20.17 -23.46 64.99
N LEU A 66 20.09 -22.15 65.24
CA LEU A 66 20.49 -21.12 64.27
C LEU A 66 22.00 -21.18 63.97
N GLU A 67 22.81 -21.52 64.97
CA GLU A 67 24.24 -21.78 64.82
C GLU A 67 24.51 -22.99 63.93
N ASP A 68 23.92 -24.14 64.24
CA ASP A 68 24.07 -25.36 63.43
C ASP A 68 23.59 -25.16 61.98
N THR A 69 22.48 -24.44 61.77
CA THR A 69 21.99 -24.11 60.42
C THR A 69 22.94 -23.18 59.66
N THR A 70 23.57 -22.21 60.34
CA THR A 70 24.60 -21.36 59.74
C THR A 70 25.81 -22.19 59.31
N ASP A 71 26.26 -23.11 60.17
CA ASP A 71 27.36 -24.02 59.87
C ASP A 71 27.03 -24.93 58.68
N GLN A 72 25.82 -25.49 58.63
CA GLN A 72 25.35 -26.30 57.49
C GLN A 72 25.29 -25.48 56.19
N LEU A 73 24.84 -24.22 56.24
CA LEU A 73 24.86 -23.33 55.07
C LEU A 73 26.29 -23.00 54.63
N SER A 74 27.24 -22.92 55.56
CA SER A 74 28.67 -22.72 55.25
C SER A 74 29.27 -23.95 54.56
N ILE A 75 28.91 -25.16 55.00
CA ILE A 75 29.30 -26.42 54.37
C ILE A 75 28.71 -26.52 52.96
N LEU A 76 27.44 -26.13 52.80
CA LEU A 76 26.77 -26.11 51.49
C LEU A 76 27.50 -25.19 50.49
N ASN A 77 28.01 -24.04 50.95
CA ASN A 77 28.84 -23.15 50.13
C ASN A 77 30.15 -23.81 49.69
N TYR A 78 30.74 -24.64 50.55
CA TYR A 78 31.97 -25.39 50.23
C TYR A 78 31.73 -26.52 49.23
N ILE A 79 30.56 -27.15 49.29
CA ILE A 79 30.15 -28.25 48.38
C ILE A 79 29.70 -27.69 47.02
N MET A 80 29.05 -26.51 47.01
CA MET A 80 28.48 -25.90 45.81
C MET A 80 29.03 -24.49 45.54
N PRO A 81 30.34 -24.34 45.28
CA PRO A 81 30.91 -23.03 44.96
C PRO A 81 30.53 -22.60 43.54
N VAL A 82 30.11 -21.34 43.37
CA VAL A 82 29.95 -20.72 42.05
C VAL A 82 31.34 -20.43 41.47
N GLN A 83 31.98 -21.45 40.89
CA GLN A 83 33.25 -21.24 40.19
C GLN A 83 32.97 -20.51 38.87
N TYR A 84 33.41 -19.25 38.79
CA TYR A 84 33.64 -18.57 37.52
C TYR A 84 35.03 -17.94 37.54
N GLU A 85 35.75 -18.09 36.42
CA GLU A 85 37.13 -17.64 36.12
C GLU A 85 38.32 -18.50 36.61
N GLY A 86 38.57 -19.61 35.91
CA GLY A 86 39.77 -20.44 36.08
C GLY A 86 40.35 -21.05 34.79
N ARG A 87 39.98 -20.53 33.61
CA ARG A 87 40.58 -20.95 32.32
C ARG A 87 40.76 -19.76 31.37
N GLN A 88 41.55 -18.78 31.79
CA GLN A 88 42.40 -18.07 30.83
C GLN A 88 43.79 -18.69 30.86
N SER A 89 44.08 -19.36 29.74
CA SER A 89 45.34 -19.93 29.30
C SER A 89 46.61 -19.40 29.97
N ILE A 90 47.37 -20.34 30.52
CA ILE A 90 48.82 -20.35 30.58
C ILE A 90 49.33 -20.09 29.14
N SER A 91 49.70 -18.85 28.80
CA SER A 91 50.61 -18.60 27.67
C SER A 91 51.21 -17.20 27.73
N MET A 92 52.54 -17.19 27.81
CA MET A 92 53.48 -16.08 27.57
C MET A 92 53.63 -14.99 28.64
N LYS A 93 54.51 -15.33 29.59
CA LYS A 93 55.67 -14.48 29.93
C LYS A 93 56.24 -13.79 28.66
N LYS A 94 56.20 -12.46 28.62
CA LYS A 94 57.36 -11.65 28.20
C LYS A 94 57.25 -10.24 28.76
N ASN A 95 58.00 -10.00 29.84
CA ASN A 95 58.32 -8.68 30.34
C ASN A 95 59.26 -7.98 29.33
N LYS A 96 58.96 -6.72 28.97
CA LYS A 96 59.93 -5.60 28.95
C LYS A 96 59.24 -4.27 28.62
N SER A 97 59.05 -3.48 29.68
CA SER A 97 59.39 -2.05 29.81
C SER A 97 59.48 -1.15 28.57
N LEU A 98 58.64 -0.09 28.62
CA LEU A 98 59.02 1.33 28.61
C LEU A 98 59.31 2.05 27.27
N GLU A 99 58.56 3.16 27.12
CA GLU A 99 58.80 4.41 26.36
C GLU A 99 58.49 4.56 24.86
N LYS A 100 57.52 5.47 24.63
CA LYS A 100 57.46 6.60 23.65
C LYS A 100 57.40 6.33 22.14
N LEU A 101 56.27 6.79 21.55
CA LEU A 101 55.95 7.39 20.23
C LEU A 101 57.12 7.64 19.22
N PRO A 102 56.88 7.74 17.88
CA PRO A 102 55.69 8.37 17.26
C PRO A 102 55.16 7.81 15.90
N GLU A 103 53.99 8.37 15.53
CA GLU A 103 53.49 8.78 14.20
C GLU A 103 53.77 7.99 12.91
N ALA A 104 52.68 7.67 12.20
CA ALA A 104 52.29 8.23 10.90
C ALA A 104 51.58 7.18 10.04
N SER A 105 50.33 7.47 9.67
CA SER A 105 49.46 6.63 8.87
C SER A 105 49.25 7.20 7.46
N ARG A 106 49.37 6.31 6.46
CA ARG A 106 48.70 6.31 5.13
C ARG A 106 49.24 7.29 4.05
N PRO A 107 49.13 6.98 2.73
CA PRO A 107 47.97 6.29 2.11
C PRO A 107 48.18 5.24 0.99
N LEU A 108 47.03 4.59 0.76
CA LEU A 108 46.53 3.68 -0.29
C LEU A 108 46.97 3.96 -1.75
N LYS A 109 47.05 2.89 -2.56
CA LYS A 109 46.84 2.92 -4.02
C LYS A 109 45.79 1.89 -4.44
N ILE A 110 44.85 2.38 -5.25
CA ILE A 110 43.70 1.72 -5.87
C ILE A 110 44.11 1.26 -7.27
N THR A 111 43.68 0.09 -7.75
CA THR A 111 43.42 -0.13 -9.19
C THR A 111 42.36 -1.22 -9.43
N SER A 112 41.29 -0.83 -10.13
CA SER A 112 40.28 -1.66 -10.82
C SER A 112 40.66 -1.74 -12.31
N PRO A 113 40.26 -2.77 -13.08
CA PRO A 113 39.27 -2.49 -14.13
C PRO A 113 38.30 -3.65 -14.54
N PHE A 114 37.04 -3.23 -14.75
CA PHE A 114 36.02 -3.57 -15.76
C PHE A 114 36.03 -4.85 -16.65
N LEU A 115 34.88 -5.55 -16.56
CA LEU A 115 33.99 -6.33 -17.48
C LEU A 115 34.05 -6.06 -19.02
N PRO A 116 33.55 -6.96 -19.94
CA PRO A 116 32.08 -7.18 -20.16
C PRO A 116 31.51 -8.51 -20.78
N LYS A 117 30.18 -8.71 -20.52
CA LYS A 117 29.05 -9.37 -21.28
C LYS A 117 29.11 -10.89 -21.57
N GLU A 118 28.01 -11.69 -21.57
CA GLU A 118 26.70 -11.54 -22.24
C GLU A 118 25.59 -12.51 -21.70
N GLU A 119 24.33 -12.19 -22.03
CA GLU A 119 23.02 -12.66 -21.54
C GLU A 119 22.54 -14.06 -22.01
N THR A 120 21.65 -14.76 -21.27
CA THR A 120 20.31 -15.23 -21.78
C THR A 120 19.40 -15.95 -20.73
N LYS A 121 18.21 -15.36 -20.51
CA LYS A 121 16.82 -15.89 -20.35
C LYS A 121 16.48 -17.23 -19.61
N LEU A 122 15.53 -17.13 -18.66
CA LEU A 122 14.56 -18.14 -18.15
C LEU A 122 13.31 -18.22 -19.09
N PRO A 123 12.34 -19.19 -19.02
CA PRO A 123 11.75 -19.92 -17.85
C PRO A 123 11.53 -21.46 -18.07
N GLU A 124 11.10 -22.33 -17.15
CA GLU A 124 9.71 -22.52 -16.63
C GLU A 124 9.59 -23.81 -15.75
N ILE A 125 8.77 -23.75 -14.68
CA ILE A 125 8.01 -24.78 -13.91
C ILE A 125 8.62 -26.16 -13.57
N GLN A 126 8.81 -26.42 -12.26
CA GLN A 126 8.39 -27.71 -11.64
C GLN A 126 8.04 -27.53 -10.15
N LYS A 127 6.73 -27.60 -9.84
CA LYS A 127 6.18 -27.76 -8.48
C LYS A 127 6.20 -29.25 -8.14
N GLY A 128 6.71 -29.61 -6.97
CA GLY A 128 6.46 -30.92 -6.37
C GLY A 128 7.65 -31.47 -5.60
N SER A 129 7.78 -31.07 -4.32
CA SER A 129 8.39 -31.82 -3.20
C SER A 129 8.99 -30.84 -2.19
N GLN A 130 8.12 -30.20 -1.40
CA GLN A 130 8.53 -29.34 -0.28
C GLN A 130 8.26 -29.97 1.10
N PHE A 131 7.86 -31.25 1.15
CA PHE A 131 7.48 -31.93 2.39
C PHE A 131 8.57 -32.77 3.06
N THR A 132 9.74 -32.93 2.45
CA THR A 132 10.85 -33.73 3.03
C THR A 132 11.93 -32.89 3.72
N ASN A 133 11.86 -31.56 3.62
CA ASN A 133 12.90 -30.64 4.12
C ASN A 133 12.62 -30.03 5.51
N GLU A 134 11.44 -30.27 6.09
CA GLU A 134 11.08 -29.77 7.43
C GLU A 134 11.48 -30.74 8.56
N PHE A 135 11.47 -32.06 8.30
CA PHE A 135 11.79 -33.05 9.32
C PHE A 135 13.29 -33.07 9.69
N ASN A 136 14.19 -32.82 8.73
CA ASN A 136 15.63 -32.72 8.98
C ASN A 136 16.04 -31.43 9.69
N LYS A 137 15.23 -30.36 9.61
CA LYS A 137 15.50 -29.09 10.32
C LYS A 137 15.14 -29.15 11.80
N MET A 138 14.24 -30.05 12.21
CA MET A 138 13.94 -30.24 13.63
C MET A 138 15.03 -31.01 14.38
N GLN A 139 15.76 -31.92 13.72
CA GLN A 139 16.88 -32.62 14.36
C GLN A 139 18.16 -31.77 14.44
N ASP A 140 18.41 -30.89 13.46
CA ASP A 140 19.60 -30.02 13.44
C ASP A 140 19.51 -28.82 14.42
N LEU A 141 18.31 -28.55 14.95
CA LEU A 141 18.09 -27.55 15.99
C LEU A 141 18.33 -28.08 17.42
N VAL A 142 18.37 -29.40 17.60
CA VAL A 142 18.55 -30.04 18.91
C VAL A 142 20.02 -30.03 19.36
N PHE A 143 20.98 -29.95 18.42
CA PHE A 143 22.42 -29.96 18.74
C PHE A 143 23.09 -28.58 18.83
N LYS A 144 22.37 -27.48 18.53
CA LYS A 144 22.90 -26.10 18.63
C LYS A 144 22.57 -25.36 19.94
N THR A 145 22.01 -26.04 20.94
CA THR A 145 21.68 -25.44 22.25
C THR A 145 22.50 -25.91 23.46
N PRO A 146 23.76 -26.40 23.36
CA PRO A 146 24.56 -26.60 24.57
C PRO A 146 24.75 -25.27 25.32
N THR A 147 24.89 -24.15 24.61
CA THR A 147 25.11 -22.84 25.23
C THR A 147 23.90 -22.35 26.04
N ARG A 148 22.65 -22.59 25.60
CA ARG A 148 21.45 -22.16 26.36
C ARG A 148 21.23 -23.01 27.60
N GLN A 149 21.43 -24.33 27.51
CA GLN A 149 21.31 -25.22 28.67
C GLN A 149 22.42 -24.94 29.69
N THR A 150 23.65 -24.66 29.23
CA THR A 150 24.77 -24.28 30.10
C THR A 150 24.64 -22.88 30.70
N ILE A 151 24.08 -21.89 29.98
CA ILE A 151 23.82 -20.55 30.54
C ILE A 151 22.71 -20.63 31.62
N MET A 152 21.63 -21.35 31.33
CA MET A 152 20.52 -21.52 32.26
C MET A 152 20.96 -22.28 33.53
N SER A 153 21.87 -23.25 33.43
CA SER A 153 22.41 -23.93 34.61
C SER A 153 23.31 -23.04 35.46
N VAL A 154 24.09 -22.14 34.85
CA VAL A 154 24.92 -21.16 35.59
C VAL A 154 24.06 -20.10 36.29
N GLU A 155 22.99 -19.63 35.65
CA GLU A 155 22.03 -18.70 36.25
C GLU A 155 21.28 -19.32 37.44
N ILE A 156 20.89 -20.59 37.32
CA ILE A 156 20.28 -21.34 38.43
C ILE A 156 21.26 -21.49 39.60
N LEU A 157 22.53 -21.84 39.33
CA LEU A 157 23.55 -21.94 40.38
C LEU A 157 23.82 -20.59 41.06
N LYS A 158 23.86 -19.49 40.30
CA LYS A 158 23.97 -18.13 40.86
C LYS A 158 22.77 -17.80 41.75
N LYS A 159 21.55 -18.12 41.32
CA LYS A 159 20.34 -17.92 42.12
C LYS A 159 20.42 -18.72 43.43
N ILE A 160 20.78 -20.01 43.37
CA ILE A 160 20.92 -20.86 44.56
C ILE A 160 21.93 -20.25 45.54
N GLN A 161 23.05 -19.71 45.05
CA GLN A 161 24.04 -19.07 45.91
C GLN A 161 23.55 -17.75 46.53
N ILE A 162 22.81 -16.94 45.76
CA ILE A 162 22.18 -15.71 46.25
C ILE A 162 21.13 -16.05 47.32
N ASP A 163 20.27 -17.03 47.07
CA ASP A 163 19.25 -17.49 48.02
C ASP A 163 19.89 -18.06 49.30
N ARG A 164 20.99 -18.81 49.16
CA ARG A 164 21.78 -19.32 50.29
C ARG A 164 22.35 -18.18 51.12
N GLN A 165 22.96 -17.19 50.47
CA GLN A 165 23.54 -16.03 51.16
C GLN A 165 22.45 -15.24 51.89
N PHE A 166 21.32 -14.99 51.22
CA PHE A 166 20.16 -14.32 51.81
C PHE A 166 19.64 -15.05 53.05
N LEU A 167 19.51 -16.38 52.99
CA LEU A 167 19.10 -17.18 54.15
C LEU A 167 20.15 -17.14 55.27
N SER A 168 21.43 -17.22 54.92
CA SER A 168 22.55 -17.11 55.86
C SER A 168 22.51 -15.78 56.61
N ASP A 169 22.33 -14.67 55.89
CA ASP A 169 22.27 -13.32 56.46
C ASP A 169 21.07 -13.18 57.42
N ILE A 170 19.89 -13.68 57.02
CA ILE A 170 18.70 -13.67 57.89
C ILE A 170 18.91 -14.48 59.17
N ILE A 171 19.51 -15.67 59.07
CA ILE A 171 19.75 -16.54 60.22
C ILE A 171 20.77 -15.90 61.17
N THR A 172 21.85 -15.30 60.64
CA THR A 172 22.83 -14.59 61.47
C THR A 172 22.24 -13.35 62.13
N ASP A 173 21.47 -12.55 61.40
CA ASP A 173 20.79 -11.36 61.94
C ASP A 173 19.78 -11.74 63.02
N THR A 174 19.03 -12.83 62.80
CA THR A 174 18.04 -13.34 63.77
C THR A 174 18.72 -13.91 65.01
N ARG A 175 19.84 -14.64 64.85
CA ARG A 175 20.62 -15.16 65.98
C ARG A 175 21.17 -14.01 66.81
N GLN A 176 21.76 -13.00 66.17
CA GLN A 176 22.29 -11.84 66.86
C GLN A 176 21.19 -11.05 67.59
N GLU A 177 20.05 -10.79 66.93
CA GLU A 177 18.90 -10.13 67.57
C GLU A 177 18.37 -10.93 68.77
N LEU A 178 18.36 -12.26 68.67
CA LEU A 178 17.90 -13.15 69.72
C LEU A 178 18.85 -13.15 70.93
N GLU A 179 20.18 -13.08 70.71
CA GLU A 179 21.19 -12.97 71.76
C GLU A 179 21.20 -11.59 72.44
N GLU A 180 20.99 -10.51 71.68
CA GLU A 180 21.05 -9.12 72.19
C GLU A 180 19.74 -8.66 72.85
N SER A 181 18.59 -8.99 72.25
CA SER A 181 17.28 -8.42 72.60
C SER A 181 16.24 -9.48 72.96
N GLY A 182 16.48 -10.77 72.69
CA GLY A 182 15.50 -11.84 72.90
C GLY A 182 14.31 -11.81 71.94
N THR A 183 14.44 -11.09 70.82
CA THR A 183 13.37 -10.86 69.83
C THR A 183 13.77 -11.38 68.43
N PHE A 184 12.80 -11.45 67.51
CA PHE A 184 12.99 -11.97 66.14
C PHE A 184 12.28 -11.12 65.07
N THR A 185 12.27 -9.81 65.27
CA THR A 185 11.63 -8.82 64.40
C THR A 185 12.27 -8.76 63.01
N SER A 186 13.59 -9.03 62.91
CA SER A 186 14.33 -9.06 61.65
C SER A 186 13.80 -10.16 60.73
N LEU A 187 13.56 -11.36 61.26
CA LEU A 187 12.96 -12.47 60.52
C LEU A 187 11.54 -12.15 60.05
N LYS A 188 10.70 -11.56 60.92
CA LYS A 188 9.33 -11.14 60.55
C LYS A 188 9.34 -10.11 59.44
N LYS A 189 10.22 -9.10 59.53
CA LYS A 189 10.37 -8.05 58.52
C LYS A 189 10.86 -8.62 57.18
N ALA A 190 11.84 -9.53 57.21
CA ALA A 190 12.34 -10.20 56.01
C ALA A 190 11.25 -11.05 55.35
N LEU A 191 10.46 -11.79 56.14
CA LEU A 191 9.33 -12.57 55.65
C LEU A 191 8.24 -11.68 55.02
N GLY A 192 7.92 -10.55 55.65
CA GLY A 192 6.96 -9.58 55.11
C GLY A 192 7.42 -9.02 53.76
N LYS A 193 8.69 -8.64 53.65
CA LYS A 193 9.29 -8.17 52.41
C LYS A 193 9.28 -9.25 51.31
N GLU A 194 9.54 -10.51 51.65
CA GLU A 194 9.51 -11.60 50.66
C GLU A 194 8.09 -11.91 50.17
N ARG A 195 7.08 -11.81 51.05
CA ARG A 195 5.67 -11.90 50.65
C ARG A 195 5.27 -10.77 49.69
N GLU A 196 5.68 -9.54 49.99
CA GLU A 196 5.45 -8.39 49.10
C GLU A 196 6.15 -8.57 47.75
N ASN A 197 7.42 -9.00 47.74
CA ASN A 197 8.16 -9.31 46.52
C ASN A 197 7.42 -10.36 45.69
N LYS A 198 6.97 -11.47 46.31
CA LYS A 198 6.21 -12.53 45.65
C LYS A 198 4.93 -11.98 44.99
N MET A 199 4.18 -11.15 45.70
CA MET A 199 2.98 -10.49 45.16
C MET A 199 3.33 -9.59 43.96
N HIS A 200 4.34 -8.74 44.08
CA HIS A 200 4.80 -7.88 42.99
C HIS A 200 5.25 -8.69 41.76
N PHE A 201 5.89 -9.86 41.94
CA PHE A 201 6.24 -10.74 40.82
C PHE A 201 5.00 -11.25 40.07
N TYR A 202 3.94 -11.66 40.78
CA TYR A 202 2.70 -12.07 40.13
C TYR A 202 2.03 -10.92 39.38
N ASP A 203 2.03 -9.70 39.95
CA ASP A 203 1.50 -8.52 39.28
C ASP A 203 2.25 -8.18 37.99
N VAL A 204 3.58 -8.29 38.01
CA VAL A 204 4.43 -8.09 36.82
C VAL A 204 4.10 -9.15 35.76
N ILE A 205 3.96 -10.41 36.15
CA ILE A 205 3.61 -11.52 35.23
C ILE A 205 2.23 -11.27 34.58
N ALA A 206 1.22 -10.92 35.39
CA ALA A 206 -0.12 -10.64 34.89
C ALA A 206 -0.15 -9.45 33.92
N ARG A 207 0.60 -8.38 34.22
CA ARG A 207 0.74 -7.21 33.35
C ARG A 207 1.43 -7.56 32.04
N GLU A 208 2.50 -8.34 32.09
CA GLU A 208 3.25 -8.81 30.91
C GLU A 208 2.37 -9.69 30.00
N GLU A 209 1.59 -10.61 30.58
CA GLU A 209 0.64 -11.42 29.81
C GLU A 209 -0.44 -10.58 29.12
N LYS A 210 -0.98 -9.59 29.84
CA LYS A 210 -1.95 -8.64 29.27
C LYS A 210 -1.32 -7.85 28.11
N GLY A 211 -0.08 -7.37 28.27
CA GLY A 211 0.69 -6.72 27.23
C GLY A 211 0.86 -7.61 25.99
N LYS A 212 1.25 -8.88 26.17
CA LYS A 212 1.36 -9.86 25.07
C LYS A 212 0.04 -10.08 24.35
N LYS A 213 -1.09 -10.17 25.07
CA LYS A 213 -2.43 -10.29 24.46
C LYS A 213 -2.78 -9.05 23.63
N GLN A 214 -2.49 -7.85 24.12
CA GLN A 214 -2.70 -6.59 23.39
C GLN A 214 -1.84 -6.52 22.13
N ILE A 215 -0.55 -6.86 22.22
CA ILE A 215 0.37 -6.89 21.08
C ILE A 215 -0.15 -7.84 20.00
N ARG A 216 -0.57 -9.06 20.37
CA ARG A 216 -1.15 -10.02 19.41
C ARG A 216 -2.43 -9.49 18.76
N SER A 217 -3.30 -8.82 19.52
CA SER A 217 -4.51 -8.20 18.98
C SER A 217 -4.18 -7.12 17.95
N LEU A 218 -3.26 -6.20 18.29
CA LEU A 218 -2.83 -5.13 17.40
C LEU A 218 -2.14 -5.67 16.14
N GLN A 219 -1.31 -6.71 16.27
CA GLN A 219 -0.71 -7.38 15.11
C GLN A 219 -1.77 -7.98 14.18
N LYS A 220 -2.84 -8.57 14.74
CA LYS A 220 -3.96 -9.10 13.95
C LYS A 220 -4.74 -7.98 13.26
N GLN A 221 -5.00 -6.87 13.95
CA GLN A 221 -5.64 -5.69 13.36
C GLN A 221 -4.81 -5.10 12.22
N LEU A 222 -3.50 -4.95 12.42
CA LEU A 222 -2.58 -4.44 11.39
C LEU A 222 -2.58 -5.34 10.15
N LEU A 223 -2.55 -6.67 10.34
CA LEU A 223 -2.63 -7.62 9.24
C LEU A 223 -3.98 -7.53 8.50
N ASN A 224 -5.08 -7.34 9.24
CA ASN A 224 -6.40 -7.20 8.65
C ASN A 224 -6.50 -5.93 7.79
N VAL A 225 -6.08 -4.79 8.33
CA VAL A 225 -6.02 -3.51 7.62
C VAL A 225 -5.18 -3.67 6.34
N LYS A 226 -4.00 -4.30 6.42
CA LYS A 226 -3.17 -4.55 5.23
C LYS A 226 -3.92 -5.35 4.15
N ARG A 227 -4.69 -6.37 4.54
CA ARG A 227 -5.50 -7.18 3.63
C ARG A 227 -6.63 -6.36 3.00
N GLU A 228 -7.32 -5.55 3.78
CA GLU A 228 -8.38 -4.64 3.30
C GLU A 228 -7.85 -3.63 2.29
N TRP A 229 -6.72 -2.98 2.60
CA TRP A 229 -6.05 -2.08 1.66
C TRP A 229 -5.69 -2.77 0.35
N GLN A 230 -5.19 -4.01 0.41
CA GLN A 230 -4.87 -4.78 -0.79
C GLN A 230 -6.12 -5.11 -1.61
N ALA A 231 -7.22 -5.50 -0.96
CA ALA A 231 -8.48 -5.78 -1.64
C ALA A 231 -9.08 -4.52 -2.29
N GLU A 232 -9.04 -3.39 -1.59
CA GLU A 232 -9.50 -2.10 -2.11
C GLU A 232 -8.68 -1.65 -3.33
N VAL A 233 -7.36 -1.80 -3.28
CA VAL A 233 -6.48 -1.50 -4.43
C VAL A 233 -6.81 -2.40 -5.62
N GLN A 234 -7.05 -3.70 -5.39
CA GLN A 234 -7.44 -4.63 -6.46
C GLN A 234 -8.80 -4.23 -7.07
N SER A 235 -9.81 -3.96 -6.24
CA SER A 235 -11.14 -3.53 -6.70
C SER A 235 -11.07 -2.24 -7.52
N ARG A 236 -10.29 -1.24 -7.06
CA ARG A 236 -10.08 0.00 -7.82
C ARG A 236 -9.37 -0.24 -9.15
N ASN A 237 -8.40 -1.13 -9.21
CA ASN A 237 -7.71 -1.46 -10.45
C ASN A 237 -8.65 -2.15 -11.46
N GLU A 238 -9.53 -3.04 -10.99
CA GLU A 238 -10.58 -3.64 -11.82
C GLU A 238 -11.55 -2.58 -12.36
N TYR A 239 -11.96 -1.63 -11.51
CA TYR A 239 -12.81 -0.53 -11.94
C TYR A 239 -12.14 0.36 -12.99
N ILE A 240 -10.86 0.68 -12.81
CA ILE A 240 -10.06 1.42 -13.81
C ILE A 240 -9.98 0.65 -15.13
N ALA A 241 -9.79 -0.67 -15.09
CA ALA A 241 -9.75 -1.50 -16.29
C ALA A 241 -11.10 -1.45 -17.04
N HIS A 242 -12.21 -1.64 -16.33
CA HIS A 242 -13.54 -1.55 -16.90
C HIS A 242 -13.83 -0.18 -17.54
N LEU A 243 -13.44 0.92 -16.89
CA LEU A 243 -13.59 2.27 -17.46
C LEU A 243 -12.72 2.48 -18.72
N ARG A 244 -11.51 1.90 -18.76
CA ARG A 244 -10.66 1.94 -19.96
C ARG A 244 -11.33 1.22 -21.13
N ASP A 245 -11.91 0.07 -20.89
CA ASP A 245 -12.61 -0.71 -21.91
C ASP A 245 -13.82 0.06 -22.45
N GLN A 246 -14.65 0.66 -21.57
CA GLN A 246 -15.77 1.50 -21.98
C GLN A 246 -15.32 2.69 -22.83
N LEU A 247 -14.23 3.36 -22.43
CA LEU A 247 -13.70 4.50 -23.19
C LEU A 247 -13.20 4.06 -24.57
N GLN A 248 -12.52 2.92 -24.64
CA GLN A 248 -12.03 2.36 -25.90
C GLN A 248 -13.19 1.96 -26.82
N GLU A 249 -14.25 1.34 -26.28
CA GLU A 249 -15.45 1.00 -27.03
C GLU A 249 -16.14 2.24 -27.59
N MET A 250 -16.36 3.26 -26.77
CA MET A 250 -16.98 4.52 -27.19
C MET A 250 -16.13 5.23 -28.26
N LYS A 251 -14.80 5.26 -28.10
CA LYS A 251 -13.89 5.83 -29.09
C LYS A 251 -13.97 5.09 -30.42
N ALA A 252 -14.08 3.75 -30.41
CA ALA A 252 -14.23 2.95 -31.62
C ALA A 252 -15.58 3.22 -32.30
N LYS A 253 -16.69 3.26 -31.54
CA LYS A 253 -18.03 3.55 -32.06
C LYS A 253 -18.10 4.93 -32.71
N THR A 254 -17.68 5.98 -31.99
CA THR A 254 -17.68 7.36 -32.51
C THR A 254 -16.79 7.50 -33.74
N ASN A 255 -15.63 6.83 -33.79
CA ASN A 255 -14.77 6.87 -34.98
C ASN A 255 -15.46 6.24 -36.20
N MET A 256 -16.06 5.07 -36.03
CA MET A 256 -16.81 4.39 -37.09
C MET A 256 -17.98 5.23 -37.59
N GLU A 257 -18.77 5.80 -36.68
CA GLU A 257 -19.90 6.66 -37.00
C GLU A 257 -19.45 7.91 -37.76
N ASN A 258 -18.40 8.60 -37.29
CA ASN A 258 -17.86 9.78 -37.96
C ASN A 258 -17.39 9.44 -39.38
N ARG A 259 -16.68 8.31 -39.57
CA ARG A 259 -16.26 7.87 -40.91
C ARG A 259 -17.45 7.57 -41.82
N TYR A 260 -18.47 6.89 -41.30
CA TYR A 260 -19.69 6.61 -42.05
C TYR A 260 -20.40 7.90 -42.46
N MET A 261 -20.63 8.82 -41.52
CA MET A 261 -21.31 10.09 -41.77
C MET A 261 -20.55 10.96 -42.76
N LYS A 262 -19.22 11.09 -42.60
CA LYS A 262 -18.37 11.79 -43.55
C LYS A 262 -18.45 11.19 -44.95
N LYS A 263 -18.39 9.86 -45.05
CA LYS A 263 -18.48 9.19 -46.36
C LYS A 263 -19.84 9.40 -47.01
N ASN A 264 -20.91 9.32 -46.22
CA ASN A 264 -22.27 9.54 -46.69
C ASN A 264 -22.47 10.98 -47.21
N THR A 265 -21.99 12.00 -46.50
CA THR A 265 -22.11 13.40 -46.94
C THR A 265 -21.24 13.67 -48.18
N GLU A 266 -20.00 13.15 -48.23
CA GLU A 266 -19.14 13.22 -49.42
C GLU A 266 -19.81 12.60 -50.66
N LEU A 267 -20.47 11.45 -50.49
CA LEU A 267 -21.19 10.80 -51.58
C LEU A 267 -22.39 11.63 -52.04
N GLN A 268 -23.16 12.20 -51.12
CA GLN A 268 -24.28 13.10 -51.47
C GLN A 268 -23.79 14.34 -52.21
N ILE A 269 -22.72 14.99 -51.73
CA ILE A 269 -22.11 16.16 -52.39
C ILE A 269 -21.63 15.76 -53.80
N SER A 270 -20.89 14.65 -53.93
CA SER A 270 -20.40 14.19 -55.23
C SER A 270 -21.53 13.86 -56.20
N GLN A 271 -22.60 13.24 -55.71
CA GLN A 271 -23.77 12.92 -56.54
C GLN A 271 -24.49 14.19 -57.00
N THR A 272 -24.72 15.15 -56.11
CA THR A 272 -25.35 16.44 -56.44
C THR A 272 -24.47 17.21 -57.42
N GLN A 273 -23.16 17.31 -57.16
CA GLN A 273 -22.21 17.97 -58.06
C GLN A 273 -22.26 17.35 -59.46
N LYS A 274 -22.25 16.02 -59.59
CA LYS A 274 -22.33 15.33 -60.88
C LYS A 274 -23.65 15.57 -61.63
N LYS A 275 -24.76 15.79 -60.91
CA LYS A 275 -26.04 16.15 -61.52
C LYS A 275 -26.00 17.59 -62.03
N CYS A 276 -25.53 18.52 -61.19
CA CYS A 276 -25.38 19.93 -61.55
C CYS A 276 -24.44 20.11 -62.75
N ASN A 277 -23.28 19.46 -62.75
CA ASN A 277 -22.33 19.53 -63.87
C ASN A 277 -22.96 19.02 -65.17
N ARG A 278 -23.72 17.92 -65.16
CA ARG A 278 -24.42 17.43 -66.36
C ARG A 278 -25.45 18.43 -66.87
N THR A 279 -26.22 19.04 -65.97
CA THR A 279 -27.20 20.05 -66.39
C THR A 279 -26.53 21.31 -66.91
N GLU A 280 -25.40 21.70 -66.33
CA GLU A 280 -24.58 22.83 -66.79
C GLU A 280 -23.98 22.56 -68.17
N GLU A 281 -23.41 21.37 -68.39
CA GLU A 281 -22.91 20.92 -69.70
C GLU A 281 -24.00 20.99 -70.78
N LEU A 282 -25.21 20.49 -70.50
CA LEU A 282 -26.33 20.55 -71.44
C LEU A 282 -26.76 22.00 -71.77
N LEU A 283 -26.79 22.89 -70.78
CA LEU A 283 -27.10 24.30 -71.00
C LEU A 283 -26.00 25.01 -71.80
N LEU A 284 -24.73 24.67 -71.55
CA LEU A 284 -23.60 25.20 -72.33
C LEU A 284 -23.66 24.74 -73.78
N GLU A 285 -23.98 23.47 -74.04
CA GLU A 285 -24.21 22.94 -75.39
C GLU A 285 -25.36 23.68 -76.09
N GLU A 286 -26.45 23.98 -75.39
CA GLU A 286 -27.58 24.74 -75.93
C GLU A 286 -27.21 26.20 -76.23
N ILE A 287 -26.48 26.87 -75.32
CA ILE A 287 -25.96 28.22 -75.53
C ILE A 287 -25.08 28.26 -76.78
N GLU A 288 -24.15 27.31 -76.92
CA GLU A 288 -23.25 27.26 -78.09
C GLU A 288 -24.03 27.02 -79.39
N LYS A 289 -25.04 26.14 -79.37
CA LYS A 289 -25.93 25.92 -80.51
C LYS A 289 -26.71 27.17 -80.89
N LEU A 290 -27.21 27.92 -79.92
CA LEU A 290 -27.91 29.18 -80.16
C LEU A 290 -26.95 30.25 -80.68
N ARG A 291 -25.74 30.34 -80.12
CA ARG A 291 -24.67 31.24 -80.58
C ARG A 291 -24.36 31.02 -82.06
N LEU A 292 -24.15 29.76 -82.48
CA LEU A 292 -23.90 29.40 -83.88
C LEU A 292 -25.07 29.77 -84.81
N LYS A 293 -26.32 29.58 -84.37
CA LYS A 293 -27.51 30.00 -85.14
C LYS A 293 -27.59 31.51 -85.30
N THR A 294 -27.31 32.27 -84.24
CA THR A 294 -27.29 33.74 -84.30
C THR A 294 -26.16 34.26 -85.19
N GLU A 295 -24.98 33.63 -85.15
CA GLU A 295 -23.88 33.97 -86.06
C GLU A 295 -24.23 33.72 -87.53
N GLU A 296 -24.88 32.59 -87.82
CA GLU A 296 -25.39 32.28 -89.16
C GLU A 296 -26.44 33.29 -89.61
N GLU A 297 -27.40 33.62 -88.74
CA GLU A 297 -28.43 34.62 -89.03
C GLU A 297 -27.79 36.00 -89.33
N ASN A 298 -26.85 36.43 -88.49
CA ASN A 298 -26.10 37.68 -88.70
C ASN A 298 -25.33 37.69 -90.02
N ARG A 299 -24.73 36.55 -90.41
CA ARG A 299 -24.05 36.41 -91.70
C ARG A 299 -25.03 36.58 -92.86
N ILE A 300 -26.16 35.88 -92.83
CA ILE A 300 -27.20 35.99 -93.87
C ILE A 300 -27.75 37.42 -93.93
N HIS A 301 -28.03 38.05 -92.79
CA HIS A 301 -28.47 39.45 -92.73
C HIS A 301 -27.46 40.40 -93.38
N LEU A 302 -26.17 40.24 -93.09
CA LEU A 302 -25.11 41.03 -93.72
C LEU A 302 -25.05 40.80 -95.24
N GLU A 303 -25.16 39.55 -95.69
CA GLU A 303 -25.21 39.22 -97.11
C GLU A 303 -26.41 39.88 -97.80
N ILE A 304 -27.60 39.80 -97.21
CA ILE A 304 -28.82 40.45 -97.71
C ILE A 304 -28.64 41.98 -97.74
N GLU A 305 -28.15 42.58 -96.66
CA GLU A 305 -27.96 44.02 -96.56
C GLU A 305 -26.94 44.52 -97.60
N THR A 306 -25.84 43.79 -97.81
CA THR A 306 -24.87 44.11 -98.85
C THR A 306 -25.44 43.95 -100.25
N PHE A 307 -26.28 42.93 -100.50
CA PHE A 307 -26.98 42.76 -101.77
C PHE A 307 -27.94 43.93 -102.04
N LEU A 308 -28.78 44.30 -101.06
CA LEU A 308 -29.73 45.41 -101.19
C LEU A 308 -29.02 46.75 -101.39
N ARG A 309 -27.91 47.02 -100.68
CA ARG A 309 -27.09 48.22 -100.90
C ARG A 309 -26.52 48.28 -102.32
N LYS A 310 -26.02 47.16 -102.85
CA LYS A 310 -25.51 47.09 -104.23
C LYS A 310 -26.62 47.42 -105.24
N GLU A 311 -27.80 46.83 -105.10
CA GLU A 311 -28.95 47.12 -105.97
C GLU A 311 -29.41 48.58 -105.87
N GLN A 312 -29.47 49.15 -104.66
CA GLN A 312 -29.79 50.58 -104.49
C GLN A 312 -28.77 51.49 -105.18
N GLN A 313 -27.46 51.20 -105.08
CA GLN A 313 -26.44 51.97 -105.79
C GLN A 313 -26.61 51.84 -107.32
N VAL A 314 -26.85 50.64 -107.84
CA VAL A 314 -27.11 50.42 -109.28
C VAL A 314 -28.38 51.17 -109.71
N GLY A 315 -29.45 51.13 -108.90
CA GLY A 315 -30.68 51.88 -109.14
C GLY A 315 -30.48 53.40 -109.12
N HIS A 316 -29.71 53.91 -108.16
CA HIS A 316 -29.38 55.33 -108.04
C HIS A 316 -28.51 55.79 -109.22
N VAL A 317 -27.53 54.98 -109.66
CA VAL A 317 -26.72 55.24 -110.86
C VAL A 317 -27.57 55.20 -112.12
N LYS A 318 -28.46 54.21 -112.29
CA LYS A 318 -29.41 54.15 -113.42
C LYS A 318 -30.35 55.36 -113.44
N SER A 319 -30.83 55.80 -112.27
CA SER A 319 -31.67 57.01 -112.12
C SER A 319 -30.90 58.30 -112.44
N TRP A 320 -29.64 58.40 -112.00
CA TRP A 320 -28.73 59.50 -112.37
C TRP A 320 -28.42 59.52 -113.87
N VAL A 321 -28.13 58.37 -114.49
CA VAL A 321 -27.88 58.25 -115.93
C VAL A 321 -29.13 58.62 -116.74
N THR A 322 -30.32 58.16 -116.33
CA THR A 322 -31.57 58.51 -117.00
C THR A 322 -31.98 59.97 -116.78
N SER A 323 -31.66 60.56 -115.63
CA SER A 323 -31.83 62.00 -115.40
C SER A 323 -30.83 62.84 -116.21
N SER A 324 -29.55 62.46 -116.28
CA SER A 324 -28.56 63.11 -117.16
C SER A 324 -28.92 62.97 -118.64
N LEU A 325 -29.40 61.80 -119.10
CA LEU A 325 -29.87 61.63 -120.47
C LEU A 325 -31.13 62.44 -120.78
N LYS A 326 -31.97 62.77 -119.79
CA LYS A 326 -33.11 63.69 -119.96
C LYS A 326 -32.69 65.15 -120.04
N TRP A 327 -31.53 65.53 -119.50
CA TRP A 327 -30.95 66.88 -119.65
C TRP A 327 -30.09 67.03 -120.92
N LEU A 328 -29.68 65.94 -121.56
CA LEU A 328 -28.83 65.96 -122.77
C LEU A 328 -29.48 66.47 -124.07
N PRO A 329 -30.81 66.49 -124.30
CA PRO A 329 -31.38 67.08 -125.52
C PRO A 329 -31.49 68.62 -125.52
N CYS A 330 -30.94 69.33 -124.53
CA CYS A 330 -30.88 70.80 -124.53
C CYS A 330 -29.58 71.39 -125.11
N PHE A 331 -28.63 70.57 -125.59
CA PHE A 331 -27.40 71.04 -126.22
C PHE A 331 -27.09 70.27 -127.50
N GLN A 332 -27.42 70.89 -128.65
CA GLN A 332 -27.02 70.66 -130.06
C GLN A 332 -28.27 70.62 -130.95
N TRP A 333 -28.74 71.75 -131.52
CA TRP A 333 -28.28 72.45 -132.75
C TRP A 333 -28.25 71.55 -133.98
#